data_AF-A0A383VQI5-F1
#
_entry.id   AF-A0A383VQI5-F1
#
_cell.length_a   1.000
_cell.length_b   1.000
_cell.length_c   1.000
_cell.angle_alpha   90.00
_cell.angle_beta   90.00
_cell.angle_gamma   90.00
#
_symmetry.space_group_name_H-M   'P 1'
#
loop_
_entity.id
_entity.type
_entity.pdbx_description
1 polymer ?
#
loop_
_entity_poly.entity_id
_entity_poly.type
_entity_poly.pdbx_seq_one_letter_code
_entity_poly.pdbx_strand_id
1 'polypeptide(L)'
;MMPSCVQGRLHSPVLAQALDLATSSSSTRSTRSSSSDPAPKELHIPCTSKADFLTVAQFLYPIVPLPKVSWETLEVLLVQGHKWDMQVVLGHAGEFLQANASSLDLSGSSNNNSSTSTSSITKYAFEWLQLADAAGLSDACKACADRIIELDRSSCKADTLANLSRQTLMYMVERVAATPSTTVNRRCASCSRHGTIHLKCSYCGYNN
;
A
#
# COMPACT_ATOMS: atom_id res chain seq x y z
N MET A 1 -27.55 15.45 30.56
CA MET A 1 -27.09 15.79 29.19
C MET A 1 -25.83 15.00 28.93
N MET A 2 -25.93 13.98 28.08
CA MET A 2 -24.84 13.10 27.63
C MET A 2 -24.82 13.16 26.09
N PRO A 3 -23.65 13.15 25.43
CA PRO A 3 -23.59 13.27 23.98
C PRO A 3 -23.93 11.95 23.30
N SER A 4 -24.80 12.04 22.29
CA SER A 4 -25.18 10.95 21.38
C SER A 4 -24.06 10.70 20.37
N CYS A 5 -23.52 9.48 20.34
CA CYS A 5 -22.61 9.05 19.28
C CYS A 5 -23.40 8.66 18.03
N VAL A 6 -23.13 9.36 16.94
CA VAL A 6 -23.63 9.10 15.59
C VAL A 6 -22.97 7.82 15.06
N GLN A 7 -23.80 6.86 14.66
CA GLN A 7 -23.38 5.55 14.18
C GLN A 7 -23.17 5.60 12.66
N GLY A 8 -21.93 5.88 12.24
CA GLY A 8 -21.50 5.75 10.85
C GLY A 8 -21.33 4.28 10.47
N ARG A 9 -22.14 3.80 9.52
CA ARG A 9 -22.02 2.46 8.93
C ARG A 9 -20.71 2.37 8.13
N LEU A 10 -19.70 1.69 8.67
CA LEU A 10 -18.47 1.34 7.97
C LEU A 10 -18.63 -0.08 7.37
N HIS A 11 -18.48 -0.18 6.05
CA HIS A 11 -18.78 -1.36 5.23
C HIS A 11 -17.56 -2.27 5.02
N SER A 12 -16.77 -2.53 6.07
CA SER A 12 -15.73 -3.57 6.01
C SER A 12 -15.64 -4.32 7.35
N PRO A 13 -15.89 -5.64 7.37
CA PRO A 13 -15.81 -6.44 8.58
C PRO A 13 -14.37 -6.55 9.12
N VAL A 14 -13.36 -6.22 8.31
CA VAL A 14 -11.94 -6.30 8.68
C VAL A 14 -11.51 -5.08 9.52
N LEU A 15 -12.03 -3.88 9.20
CA LEU A 15 -11.73 -2.65 9.92
C LEU A 15 -12.40 -2.57 11.30
N ALA A 16 -13.59 -3.18 11.44
CA ALA A 16 -14.28 -3.24 12.73
C ALA A 16 -13.51 -4.08 13.77
N GLN A 17 -12.79 -5.12 13.34
CA GLN A 17 -12.04 -6.00 14.25
C GLN A 17 -10.73 -5.39 14.75
N ALA A 18 -10.15 -4.45 14.02
CA ALA A 18 -8.90 -3.79 14.41
C ALA A 18 -9.09 -2.81 15.59
N LEU A 19 -10.30 -2.24 15.76
CA LEU A 19 -10.56 -1.28 16.84
C LEU A 19 -10.84 -1.94 18.20
N ASP A 20 -11.43 -3.13 18.23
CA ASP A 20 -11.76 -3.85 19.49
C ASP A 20 -10.52 -4.42 20.21
N LEU A 21 -9.39 -4.58 19.51
CA LEU A 21 -8.14 -5.11 20.08
C LEU A 21 -7.34 -4.08 20.88
N ALA A 22 -7.67 -2.78 20.78
CA ALA A 22 -6.91 -1.72 21.45
C ALA A 22 -7.29 -1.48 22.92
N THR A 23 -8.34 -2.13 23.47
CA THR A 23 -8.89 -1.74 24.79
C THR A 23 -8.90 -2.85 25.87
N SER A 24 -8.42 -4.06 25.59
CA SER A 24 -8.47 -5.16 26.58
C SER A 24 -7.11 -5.46 27.21
N SER A 25 -6.61 -4.53 28.04
CA SER A 25 -5.50 -4.79 28.97
C SER A 25 -6.06 -5.09 30.36
N SER A 26 -6.22 -6.36 30.72
CA SER A 26 -6.49 -6.77 32.11
C SER A 26 -5.58 -7.91 32.54
N SER A 27 -4.74 -7.60 33.51
CA SER A 27 -3.77 -8.46 34.18
C SER A 27 -4.45 -9.59 34.96
N THR A 28 -3.96 -10.83 34.84
CA THR A 28 -4.23 -11.87 35.84
C THR A 28 -2.97 -12.67 36.21
N ARG A 29 -2.85 -12.82 37.52
CA ARG A 29 -1.76 -13.33 38.35
C ARG A 29 -1.53 -14.84 38.16
N SER A 30 -0.27 -15.24 38.28
CA SER A 30 0.19 -16.63 38.31
C SER A 30 -0.29 -17.36 39.58
N THR A 31 -0.77 -18.59 39.43
CA THR A 31 -0.76 -19.62 40.48
C THR A 31 -0.30 -20.95 39.89
N ARG A 32 0.78 -21.48 40.46
CA ARG A 32 1.36 -22.80 40.19
C ARG A 32 0.41 -23.89 40.69
N SER A 33 -0.02 -24.76 39.78
CA SER A 33 -0.60 -26.06 40.11
C SER A 33 -0.09 -27.06 39.09
N SER A 34 0.68 -28.03 39.56
CA SER A 34 1.24 -29.12 38.78
C SER A 34 0.15 -30.17 38.53
N SER A 35 -0.48 -30.12 37.36
CA SER A 35 -1.30 -31.22 36.82
C SER A 35 -0.72 -31.66 35.47
N SER A 36 -0.59 -32.97 35.30
CA SER A 36 -0.16 -33.64 34.08
C SER A 36 -1.24 -33.50 33.00
N ASP A 37 -1.50 -32.28 32.54
CA ASP A 37 -2.46 -32.03 31.48
C ASP A 37 -1.84 -32.36 30.12
N PRO A 38 -2.58 -33.04 29.22
CA PRO A 38 -2.10 -33.29 27.87
C PRO A 38 -1.86 -31.92 27.21
N ALA A 39 -0.65 -31.70 26.70
CA ALA A 39 -0.25 -30.48 26.02
C ALA A 39 -1.39 -29.97 25.11
N PRO A 40 -1.71 -28.66 25.10
CA PRO A 40 -2.77 -28.12 24.25
C PRO A 40 -2.43 -28.46 22.79
N LYS A 41 -3.18 -29.39 22.20
CA LYS A 41 -2.89 -29.96 20.88
C LYS A 41 -3.29 -29.02 19.73
N GLU A 42 -3.95 -27.91 20.01
CA GLU A 42 -4.53 -27.06 18.97
C GLU A 42 -4.48 -25.58 19.39
N LEU A 43 -3.64 -24.81 18.71
CA LEU A 43 -3.57 -23.36 18.82
C LEU A 43 -4.45 -22.76 17.72
N HIS A 44 -5.66 -22.34 18.08
CA HIS A 44 -6.54 -21.64 17.15
C HIS A 44 -6.08 -20.18 17.02
N ILE A 45 -5.55 -19.82 15.85
CA ILE A 45 -5.20 -18.43 15.53
C ILE A 45 -6.45 -17.76 14.95
N PRO A 46 -7.14 -16.89 15.69
CA PRO A 46 -8.35 -16.26 15.19
C PRO A 46 -8.06 -15.35 13.99
N CYS A 47 -8.99 -15.37 13.03
CA CYS A 47 -9.02 -14.45 11.88
C CYS A 47 -7.84 -14.58 10.91
N THR A 48 -7.29 -15.78 10.68
CA THR A 48 -6.36 -16.03 9.58
C THR A 48 -6.82 -17.28 8.82
N SER A 49 -6.91 -17.19 7.49
CA SER A 49 -7.27 -18.36 6.69
C SER A 49 -6.13 -19.38 6.67
N LYS A 50 -6.46 -20.66 6.45
CA LYS A 50 -5.44 -21.72 6.32
C LYS A 50 -4.44 -21.40 5.19
N ALA A 51 -4.91 -20.81 4.10
CA ALA A 51 -4.07 -20.43 2.96
C ALA A 51 -3.05 -19.36 3.36
N ASP A 52 -3.50 -18.29 4.03
CA ASP A 52 -2.62 -17.20 4.48
C ASP A 52 -1.56 -17.70 5.46
N PHE A 53 -1.97 -18.57 6.39
CA PHE A 53 -1.05 -19.17 7.33
C PHE A 53 0.03 -20.00 6.62
N LEU A 54 -0.36 -20.84 5.66
CA LEU A 54 0.60 -21.62 4.89
C LEU A 54 1.53 -20.74 4.05
N THR A 55 1.02 -19.66 3.46
CA THR A 55 1.83 -18.69 2.71
C THR A 55 2.91 -18.10 3.60
N VAL A 56 2.58 -17.62 4.79
CA VAL A 56 3.58 -17.04 5.71
C VAL A 56 4.52 -18.11 6.28
N ALA A 57 3.99 -19.30 6.62
CA ALA A 57 4.78 -20.39 7.17
C ALA A 57 5.90 -20.85 6.22
N GLN A 58 5.68 -20.78 4.90
CA GLN A 58 6.72 -21.08 3.90
C GLN A 58 7.94 -20.15 4.01
N PHE A 59 7.76 -18.89 4.43
CA PHE A 59 8.86 -17.94 4.63
C PHE A 59 9.59 -18.16 5.96
N LEU A 60 8.91 -18.68 6.99
CA LEU A 60 9.52 -18.99 8.28
C LEU A 60 10.33 -20.30 8.26
N TYR A 61 9.81 -21.30 7.55
CA TYR A 61 10.45 -22.61 7.41
C TYR A 61 10.68 -22.90 5.93
N PRO A 62 11.68 -22.25 5.31
CA PRO A 62 11.90 -22.40 3.89
C PRO A 62 12.30 -23.83 3.56
N ILE A 63 11.39 -24.54 2.89
CA ILE A 63 11.72 -25.77 2.17
C ILE A 63 12.35 -25.33 0.87
N VAL A 64 13.63 -25.66 0.66
CA VAL A 64 14.37 -25.25 -0.53
C VAL A 64 13.63 -25.72 -1.79
N PRO A 65 13.36 -24.83 -2.77
CA PRO A 65 13.83 -23.44 -2.91
C PRO A 65 13.01 -22.39 -2.13
N LEU A 66 13.68 -21.30 -1.74
CA LEU A 66 13.09 -20.17 -1.01
C LEU A 66 11.81 -19.66 -1.72
N PRO A 67 10.68 -19.49 -1.01
CA PRO A 67 9.44 -19.04 -1.63
C PRO A 67 9.64 -17.67 -2.28
N LYS A 68 9.17 -17.54 -3.53
CA LYS A 68 9.26 -16.30 -4.29
C LYS A 68 8.12 -15.37 -3.88
N VAL A 69 8.46 -14.14 -3.50
CA VAL A 69 7.46 -13.08 -3.33
C VAL A 69 6.91 -12.69 -4.70
N SER A 70 5.60 -12.71 -4.83
CA SER A 70 4.86 -12.21 -6.00
C SER A 70 3.80 -11.18 -5.55
N TRP A 71 3.26 -10.41 -6.49
CA TRP A 71 2.17 -9.47 -6.22
C TRP A 71 0.93 -10.13 -5.61
N GLU A 72 0.66 -11.39 -5.97
CA GLU A 72 -0.45 -12.20 -5.41
C GLU A 72 -0.26 -12.49 -3.93
N THR A 73 0.98 -12.70 -3.51
CA THR A 73 1.33 -13.03 -2.12
C THR A 73 1.67 -11.80 -1.28
N LEU A 74 2.03 -10.69 -1.92
CA LEU A 74 2.61 -9.52 -1.26
C LEU A 74 1.68 -8.93 -0.19
N GLU A 75 0.39 -8.81 -0.50
CA GLU A 75 -0.61 -8.30 0.45
C GLU A 75 -0.67 -9.17 1.70
N VAL A 76 -0.76 -10.50 1.52
CA VAL A 76 -0.80 -11.47 2.62
C VAL A 76 0.46 -11.36 3.47
N LEU A 77 1.64 -11.24 2.85
CA LEU A 77 2.91 -11.12 3.56
C LEU A 77 3.01 -9.83 4.35
N LEU A 78 2.56 -8.70 3.81
CA LEU A 78 2.53 -7.42 4.54
C LEU A 78 1.54 -7.45 5.70
N VAL A 79 0.30 -7.90 5.46
CA VAL A 79 -0.77 -7.91 6.46
C VAL A 79 -0.48 -8.90 7.58
N GLN A 80 -0.20 -10.16 7.24
CA GLN A 80 0.05 -11.20 8.25
C GLN A 80 1.44 -11.06 8.87
N GLY A 81 2.44 -10.64 8.09
CA GLY A 81 3.77 -10.34 8.61
C GLY A 81 3.74 -9.24 9.65
N HIS A 82 2.94 -8.19 9.44
CA HIS A 82 2.72 -7.15 10.45
C HIS A 82 1.91 -7.67 11.64
N LYS A 83 0.81 -8.39 11.39
CA LYS A 83 -0.06 -8.98 12.43
C LYS A 83 0.72 -9.86 13.41
N TRP A 84 1.74 -10.57 12.93
CA TRP A 84 2.54 -11.50 13.73
C TRP A 84 3.94 -10.98 14.07
N ASP A 85 4.21 -9.70 13.78
CA ASP A 85 5.51 -9.05 14.01
C ASP A 85 6.72 -9.84 13.42
N MET A 86 6.54 -10.36 12.20
CA MET A 86 7.53 -11.17 11.50
C MET A 86 8.42 -10.33 10.61
N GLN A 87 9.43 -9.71 11.21
CA GLN A 87 10.34 -8.79 10.54
C GLN A 87 11.05 -9.37 9.30
N VAL A 88 11.36 -10.68 9.30
CA VAL A 88 11.97 -11.35 8.13
C VAL A 88 11.01 -11.38 6.93
N VAL A 89 9.75 -11.68 7.18
CA VAL A 89 8.70 -11.72 6.15
C VAL A 89 8.46 -10.32 5.59
N LEU A 90 8.37 -9.34 6.49
CA LEU A 90 8.20 -7.93 6.13
C LEU A 90 9.40 -7.39 5.35
N GLY A 91 10.62 -7.79 5.70
CA GLY A 91 11.83 -7.44 4.97
C GLY A 91 11.78 -7.90 3.51
N HIS A 92 11.47 -9.17 3.27
CA HIS A 92 11.33 -9.70 1.91
C HIS A 92 10.19 -9.06 1.12
N ALA A 93 9.06 -8.78 1.77
CA ALA A 93 7.94 -8.06 1.15
C ALA A 93 8.34 -6.63 0.77
N GLY A 94 9.04 -5.93 1.67
CA GLY A 94 9.54 -4.58 1.45
C GLY A 94 10.55 -4.47 0.32
N GLU A 95 11.54 -5.38 0.27
CA GLU A 95 12.52 -5.47 -0.81
C GLU A 95 11.84 -5.70 -2.16
N PHE A 96 10.88 -6.62 -2.23
CA PHE A 96 10.11 -6.87 -3.44
C PHE A 96 9.33 -5.64 -3.89
N LEU A 97 8.62 -4.98 -2.96
CA LEU A 97 7.83 -3.80 -3.28
C LEU A 97 8.72 -2.64 -3.76
N GLN A 98 9.86 -2.41 -3.10
CA GLN A 98 10.84 -1.40 -3.50
C GLN A 98 11.39 -1.69 -4.91
N ALA A 99 11.81 -2.93 -5.18
CA ALA A 99 12.37 -3.33 -6.47
C ALA A 99 11.37 -3.20 -7.62
N ASN A 100 10.08 -3.34 -7.34
CA ASN A 100 9.01 -3.30 -8.35
C ASN A 100 8.16 -2.02 -8.29
N ALA A 101 8.57 -1.00 -7.53
CA ALA A 101 7.81 0.24 -7.38
C ALA A 101 7.52 0.93 -8.72
N SER A 102 8.42 0.84 -9.70
CA SER A 102 8.23 1.37 -11.06
C SER A 102 7.03 0.77 -11.82
N SER A 103 6.58 -0.42 -11.42
CA SER A 103 5.43 -1.10 -12.02
C SER A 103 4.09 -0.69 -11.41
N LEU A 104 4.08 0.13 -10.36
CA LEU A 104 2.86 0.65 -9.75
C LEU A 104 2.23 1.72 -10.67
N ASP A 105 0.91 1.80 -10.64
CA ASP A 105 0.12 2.75 -11.40
C ASP A 105 -0.95 3.42 -10.52
N LEU A 106 -1.47 4.55 -10.98
CA LEU A 106 -2.54 5.31 -10.32
C LEU A 106 -3.93 4.95 -10.83
N SER A 107 -4.03 4.14 -11.90
CA SER A 107 -5.30 3.58 -12.35
C SER A 107 -5.81 2.54 -11.35
N GLY A 108 -6.42 3.01 -10.28
CA GLY A 108 -7.33 2.18 -9.50
C GLY A 108 -8.44 1.75 -10.46
N SER A 109 -8.65 0.45 -10.63
CA SER A 109 -9.73 -0.08 -11.47
C SER A 109 -11.07 0.41 -10.93
N SER A 110 -11.51 1.58 -11.39
CA SER A 110 -12.84 2.12 -11.17
C SER A 110 -13.82 1.36 -12.08
N ASN A 111 -13.87 0.04 -11.97
CA ASN A 111 -14.85 -0.79 -12.66
C ASN A 111 -15.61 -1.63 -11.64
N ASN A 112 -16.61 -1.00 -11.03
CA ASN A 112 -17.63 -1.70 -10.25
C ASN A 112 -18.54 -2.62 -11.10
N ASN A 113 -18.20 -2.95 -12.35
CA ASN A 113 -19.08 -3.70 -13.27
C ASN A 113 -18.32 -4.58 -14.29
N SER A 114 -17.35 -5.40 -13.89
CA SER A 114 -16.90 -6.49 -14.78
C SER A 114 -16.80 -7.83 -14.06
N SER A 115 -17.92 -8.54 -14.05
CA SER A 115 -17.93 -9.99 -14.06
C SER A 115 -17.12 -10.49 -15.25
N THR A 116 -15.94 -11.07 -15.01
CA THR A 116 -15.28 -12.16 -15.75
C THR A 116 -13.74 -12.06 -15.60
N SER A 117 -13.23 -12.74 -14.57
CA SER A 117 -12.22 -13.79 -14.69
C SER A 117 -10.98 -13.55 -15.57
N THR A 118 -10.13 -12.61 -15.18
CA THR A 118 -8.67 -12.83 -15.08
C THR A 118 -8.10 -11.68 -14.26
N SER A 119 -7.64 -11.99 -13.06
CA SER A 119 -7.13 -11.09 -12.05
C SER A 119 -5.83 -10.42 -12.52
N SER A 120 -5.95 -9.41 -13.38
CA SER A 120 -4.91 -8.39 -13.50
C SER A 120 -4.90 -7.66 -12.16
N ILE A 121 -4.02 -8.08 -11.25
CA ILE A 121 -3.82 -7.39 -9.98
C ILE A 121 -3.48 -5.94 -10.33
N THR A 122 -4.45 -5.06 -10.15
CA THR A 122 -4.25 -3.64 -10.37
C THR A 122 -3.34 -3.14 -9.26
N LYS A 123 -2.15 -2.69 -9.66
CA LYS A 123 -1.07 -2.29 -8.75
C LYS A 123 -1.28 -0.84 -8.31
N TYR A 124 -2.34 -0.62 -7.54
CA TYR A 124 -2.72 0.72 -7.12
C TYR A 124 -1.70 1.26 -6.12
N ALA A 125 -0.92 2.25 -6.55
CA ALA A 125 0.26 2.71 -5.81
C ALA A 125 -0.07 3.21 -4.39
N PHE A 126 -1.23 3.86 -4.19
CA PHE A 126 -1.65 4.35 -2.89
C PHE A 126 -2.00 3.23 -1.90
N GLU A 127 -2.58 2.13 -2.36
CA GLU A 127 -2.91 0.99 -1.50
C GLU A 127 -1.63 0.31 -1.01
N TRP A 128 -0.67 0.07 -1.91
CA TRP A 128 0.63 -0.49 -1.52
C TRP A 128 1.42 0.45 -0.60
N LEU A 129 1.32 1.77 -0.80
CA LEU A 129 1.89 2.76 0.12
C LEU A 129 1.27 2.63 1.52
N GLN A 130 -0.05 2.55 1.63
CA GLN A 130 -0.74 2.42 2.92
C GLN A 130 -0.38 1.11 3.64
N LEU A 131 -0.30 -0.01 2.90
CA LEU A 131 0.10 -1.30 3.47
C LEU A 131 1.56 -1.29 3.94
N ALA A 132 2.47 -0.73 3.15
CA ALA A 132 3.87 -0.61 3.53
C ALA A 132 4.04 0.31 4.75
N ASP A 133 3.27 1.39 4.82
CA ASP A 133 3.31 2.36 5.93
C ASP A 133 2.77 1.74 7.22
N ALA A 134 1.64 1.03 7.15
CA ALA A 134 1.11 0.27 8.27
C ALA A 134 2.09 -0.80 8.76
N ALA A 135 2.83 -1.44 7.84
CA ALA A 135 3.86 -2.41 8.17
C ALA A 135 5.17 -1.78 8.68
N GLY A 136 5.31 -0.44 8.71
CA GLY A 136 6.51 0.26 9.17
C GLY A 136 7.70 0.18 8.21
N LEU A 137 7.47 -0.13 6.92
CA LEU A 137 8.51 -0.34 5.92
C LEU A 137 8.93 0.98 5.25
N SER A 138 9.74 1.77 5.94
CA SER A 138 10.07 3.14 5.54
C SER A 138 10.65 3.27 4.13
N ASP A 139 11.52 2.36 3.69
CA ASP A 139 12.18 2.47 2.38
C ASP A 139 11.26 2.06 1.24
N ALA A 140 10.40 1.06 1.46
CA ALA A 140 9.32 0.72 0.53
C ALA A 140 8.30 1.87 0.42
N CYS A 141 7.98 2.55 1.53
CA CYS A 141 7.13 3.73 1.53
C CYS A 141 7.71 4.85 0.67
N LYS A 142 9.01 5.16 0.83
CA LYS A 142 9.69 6.17 0.00
C LYS A 142 9.62 5.83 -1.48
N ALA A 143 9.89 4.56 -1.85
CA ALA A 143 9.82 4.13 -3.24
C ALA A 143 8.40 4.25 -3.84
N CYS A 144 7.37 3.90 -3.07
CA CYS A 144 5.98 4.06 -3.51
C CYS A 144 5.59 5.55 -3.62
N ALA A 145 5.97 6.37 -2.63
CA ALA A 145 5.74 7.81 -2.63
C ALA A 145 6.40 8.50 -3.82
N ASP A 146 7.67 8.17 -4.10
CA ASP A 146 8.40 8.68 -5.27
C ASP A 146 7.67 8.34 -6.56
N ARG A 147 7.18 7.10 -6.69
CA ARG A 147 6.44 6.68 -7.87
C ARG A 147 5.12 7.43 -8.03
N ILE A 148 4.36 7.64 -6.95
CA ILE A 148 3.10 8.39 -6.99
C ILE A 148 3.34 9.82 -7.45
N ILE A 149 4.36 10.47 -6.90
CA ILE A 149 4.74 11.85 -7.24
C ILE A 149 5.24 11.95 -8.69
N GLU A 150 5.93 10.93 -9.18
CA GLU A 150 6.36 10.83 -10.58
C GLU A 150 5.17 10.68 -11.54
N LEU A 151 4.19 9.84 -11.19
CA LEU A 151 3.02 9.55 -12.01
C LEU A 151 2.05 10.74 -12.11
N ASP A 152 1.58 11.24 -10.96
CA ASP A 152 0.68 12.39 -10.92
C ASP A 152 0.68 13.02 -9.52
N ARG A 153 1.34 14.18 -9.38
CA ARG A 153 1.35 14.95 -8.13
C ARG A 153 -0.02 15.45 -7.71
N SER A 154 -0.94 15.65 -8.67
CA SER A 154 -2.29 16.14 -8.37
C SER A 154 -3.19 15.07 -7.75
N SER A 155 -2.76 13.80 -7.78
CA SER A 155 -3.44 12.68 -7.14
C SER A 155 -3.28 12.63 -5.62
N CYS A 156 -2.32 13.38 -5.06
CA CYS A 156 -2.06 13.52 -3.62
C CYS A 156 -3.14 14.37 -2.93
N LYS A 157 -4.35 13.83 -2.78
CA LYS A 157 -5.48 14.48 -2.10
C LYS A 157 -5.47 14.15 -0.61
N ALA A 158 -6.04 15.03 0.22
CA ALA A 158 -6.11 14.81 1.66
C ALA A 158 -6.78 13.46 2.02
N ASP A 159 -7.79 13.04 1.26
CA ASP A 159 -8.54 11.80 1.51
C ASP A 159 -7.69 10.54 1.33
N THR A 160 -6.78 10.50 0.35
CA THR A 160 -5.90 9.34 0.11
C THR A 160 -4.73 9.28 1.07
N LEU A 161 -4.39 10.42 1.67
CA LEU A 161 -3.26 10.60 2.59
C LEU A 161 -3.65 10.47 4.07
N ALA A 162 -4.96 10.47 4.39
CA ALA A 162 -5.46 10.53 5.76
C ALA A 162 -4.99 9.38 6.67
N ASN A 163 -4.68 8.21 6.10
CA ASN A 163 -4.29 7.01 6.84
C ASN A 163 -2.78 6.80 6.93
N LEU A 164 -1.97 7.70 6.37
CA LEU A 164 -0.52 7.56 6.37
C LEU A 164 0.10 8.09 7.66
N SER A 165 1.19 7.46 8.07
CA SER A 165 2.00 7.92 9.19
C SER A 165 2.55 9.32 8.93
N ARG A 166 2.77 10.06 10.02
CA ARG A 166 3.35 11.42 9.95
C ARG A 166 4.69 11.44 9.21
N GLN A 167 5.50 10.39 9.32
CA GLN A 167 6.80 10.31 8.68
C GLN A 167 6.66 10.23 7.15
N THR A 168 5.80 9.34 6.67
CA THR A 168 5.53 9.18 5.24
C THR A 168 4.88 10.42 4.64
N LEU A 169 3.95 11.05 5.36
CA LEU A 169 3.35 12.32 4.95
C LEU A 169 4.39 13.44 4.81
N MET A 170 5.25 13.61 5.81
CA MET A 170 6.32 14.62 5.77
C MET A 170 7.24 14.40 4.58
N TYR A 171 7.62 13.13 4.32
CA TYR A 171 8.43 12.78 3.16
C TYR A 171 7.74 13.13 1.83
N MET A 172 6.46 12.77 1.68
CA MET A 172 5.71 13.10 0.47
C MET A 172 5.62 14.61 0.25
N VAL A 173 5.35 15.39 1.30
CA VAL A 173 5.28 16.86 1.22
C VAL A 173 6.62 17.46 0.82
N GLU A 174 7.72 17.00 1.43
CA GLU A 174 9.08 17.43 1.09
C GLU A 174 9.40 17.12 -0.37
N ARG A 175 9.06 15.92 -0.84
CA ARG A 175 9.31 15.51 -2.24
C ARG A 175 8.45 16.27 -3.23
N VAL A 176 7.18 16.53 -2.94
CA VAL A 176 6.31 17.36 -3.81
C VAL A 176 6.85 18.78 -3.91
N ALA A 177 7.35 19.35 -2.81
CA ALA A 177 7.94 20.70 -2.80
C ALA A 177 9.31 20.76 -3.49
N ALA A 178 10.15 19.73 -3.30
CA ALA A 178 11.51 19.67 -3.84
C ALA A 178 11.54 19.38 -5.34
N THR A 179 10.53 18.72 -5.89
CA THR A 179 10.50 18.43 -7.32
C THR A 179 9.92 19.65 -8.04
N PRO A 180 10.73 20.46 -8.77
CA PRO A 180 10.19 21.60 -9.49
C PRO A 180 9.10 21.10 -10.43
N SER A 181 8.00 21.85 -10.52
CA SER A 181 7.00 21.63 -11.56
C SER A 181 7.72 21.86 -12.88
N THR A 182 8.24 20.80 -13.48
CA THR A 182 8.59 20.80 -14.88
C THR A 182 7.27 20.98 -15.59
N THR A 183 6.88 22.24 -15.77
CA THR A 183 5.97 22.67 -16.81
C THR A 183 6.56 22.09 -18.06
N VAL A 184 6.09 20.90 -18.45
CA VAL A 184 6.45 20.27 -19.70
C VAL A 184 5.94 21.25 -20.72
N ASN A 185 6.86 22.10 -21.16
CA ASN A 185 6.73 22.94 -22.31
C ASN A 185 6.62 21.93 -23.45
N ARG A 186 5.41 21.39 -23.67
CA ARG A 186 4.99 20.70 -24.89
C ARG A 186 5.03 21.77 -25.98
N ARG A 187 6.22 22.30 -26.29
CA ARG A 187 6.46 22.94 -27.57
C ARG A 187 6.22 21.83 -28.58
N CYS A 188 5.09 21.99 -29.26
CA CYS A 188 4.65 21.22 -30.39
C CYS A 188 5.85 20.75 -31.22
N ALA A 189 6.22 19.47 -31.08
CA ALA A 189 7.04 18.77 -32.05
C ALA A 189 6.13 18.34 -33.22
N SER A 190 5.52 19.31 -33.88
CA SER A 190 4.91 19.14 -35.20
C SER A 190 5.46 20.24 -36.09
N CYS A 191 6.64 20.02 -36.67
CA CYS A 191 7.07 20.64 -37.93
C CYS A 191 8.45 20.10 -38.37
N SER A 192 8.50 18.89 -38.91
CA SER A 192 9.55 18.41 -39.83
C SER A 192 9.24 16.93 -40.13
N ARG A 193 9.00 16.47 -41.34
CA ARG A 193 9.32 16.98 -42.69
C ARG A 193 8.26 16.42 -43.62
N HIS A 194 7.69 17.23 -44.50
CA HIS A 194 7.46 16.90 -45.91
C HIS A 194 7.00 18.18 -46.62
N GLY A 195 7.69 18.54 -47.70
CA GLY A 195 7.15 19.40 -48.76
C GLY A 195 7.00 20.88 -48.42
N THR A 196 7.98 21.65 -48.88
CA THR A 196 7.90 23.05 -49.32
C THR A 196 6.48 23.60 -49.55
N ILE A 197 5.88 24.24 -48.55
CA ILE A 197 4.88 25.31 -48.78
C ILE A 197 5.09 26.40 -47.73
N HIS A 198 5.33 27.60 -48.23
CA HIS A 198 5.61 28.82 -47.48
C HIS A 198 4.30 29.37 -46.88
N LEU A 199 4.03 29.14 -45.60
CA LEU A 199 2.93 29.78 -44.88
C LEU A 199 3.48 30.65 -43.74
N LYS A 200 3.24 31.96 -43.85
CA LYS A 200 3.53 32.97 -42.82
C LYS A 200 2.80 32.59 -41.52
N CYS A 201 3.55 32.16 -40.51
CA CYS A 201 3.05 32.06 -39.14
C CYS A 201 3.03 33.46 -38.54
N SER A 202 1.84 34.06 -38.48
CA SER A 202 1.58 35.39 -37.94
C SER A 202 0.81 35.22 -36.64
N TYR A 203 1.46 34.87 -35.52
CA TYR A 203 0.88 35.02 -34.18
C TYR A 203 1.97 34.96 -33.10
N CYS A 204 2.60 36.11 -32.85
CA CYS A 204 3.20 36.45 -31.55
C CYS A 204 2.71 37.86 -31.21
N GLY A 205 1.48 37.95 -30.71
CA GLY A 205 0.97 39.17 -30.08
C GLY A 205 1.45 39.21 -28.64
N TYR A 206 2.51 39.98 -28.39
CA TYR A 206 2.82 40.53 -27.07
C TYR A 206 2.00 41.81 -26.91
N ASN A 207 1.16 41.89 -25.88
CA ASN A 207 0.65 43.16 -25.36
C ASN A 207 1.08 43.29 -23.90
N ASN A 208 1.53 44.50 -23.58
CA ASN A 208 2.08 44.97 -22.30
C ASN A 208 1.24 44.62 -21.07
#